data_AF-A0A316JYV4-F1
#
_entry.id   AF-A0A316JYV4-F1
#
_cell.length_a   1.000
_cell.length_b   1.000
_cell.length_c   1.000
_cell.angle_alpha   90.00
_cell.angle_beta   90.00
_cell.angle_gamma   90.00
#
_symmetry.space_group_name_H-M   'P 1'
#
loop_
_entity.id
_entity.type
_entity.pdbx_description
1 polymer ?
#
loop_
_entity_poly.entity_id
_entity_poly.type
_entity_poly.pdbx_seq_one_letter_code
_entity_poly.pdbx_strand_id
1 'polypeptide(L)'
;MDADWTESEFCFLASFNVTILARYSDKLASSPYIFVNNLYIRLVIDFDFSTDAKPQKGSILISEPFLADDYFSRSVIYLCDHNENGSFGFVLNKYVETSLTDSIEGFPTIDFKVSLGGPVDTSNLYYIHSFGESLENAYPIDQGLYIGGDFEDMKSIVTKIPGKAKEVRFFIGYSGWEEGQLEAEMKEKSWIVLNNVPSSVIMNTEQESLWNDLMQRMGGKFELMSKFPVNPSDN
;
A
#
# COMPACT_ATOMS: atom_id res chain seq x y z
N MET A 1 18.38 -11.49 -32.92
CA MET A 1 17.81 -10.65 -33.98
C MET A 1 16.34 -10.59 -33.66
N ASP A 2 16.04 -9.75 -32.68
CA ASP A 2 14.74 -9.69 -32.03
C ASP A 2 13.78 -8.96 -32.97
N ALA A 3 12.72 -9.66 -33.36
CA ALA A 3 11.66 -9.08 -34.15
C ALA A 3 10.89 -8.11 -33.23
N ASP A 4 11.06 -6.81 -33.47
CA ASP A 4 10.17 -5.78 -32.94
C ASP A 4 8.75 -6.04 -33.44
N TRP A 5 7.80 -6.06 -32.50
CA TRP A 5 6.40 -6.33 -32.80
C TRP A 5 5.77 -5.14 -33.49
N THR A 6 4.99 -5.40 -34.53
CA THR A 6 4.13 -4.38 -35.14
C THR A 6 2.90 -4.11 -34.27
N GLU A 7 2.31 -2.91 -34.37
CA GLU A 7 1.09 -2.51 -33.66
C GLU A 7 -0.07 -3.51 -33.85
N SER A 8 -0.18 -4.10 -35.04
CA SER A 8 -1.19 -5.10 -35.37
C SER A 8 -0.95 -6.45 -34.68
N GLU A 9 0.31 -6.87 -34.53
CA GLU A 9 0.65 -8.10 -33.82
C GLU A 9 0.43 -7.94 -32.30
N PHE A 10 0.69 -6.73 -31.78
CA PHE A 10 0.39 -6.38 -30.39
C PHE A 10 -1.12 -6.44 -30.10
N CYS A 11 -1.93 -5.74 -30.90
CA CYS A 11 -3.40 -5.77 -30.78
C CYS A 11 -3.96 -7.20 -30.92
N PHE A 12 -3.38 -8.01 -31.80
CA PHE A 12 -3.77 -9.39 -32.00
C PHE A 12 -3.48 -10.26 -30.77
N LEU A 13 -2.27 -10.20 -30.21
CA LEU A 13 -1.94 -10.94 -28.97
C LEU A 13 -2.78 -10.50 -27.78
N ALA A 14 -2.97 -9.19 -27.66
CA ALA A 14 -3.67 -8.59 -26.56
C ALA A 14 -5.17 -9.02 -26.58
N SER A 15 -5.73 -9.40 -27.72
CA SER A 15 -7.07 -10.01 -27.81
C SER A 15 -7.19 -11.48 -27.31
N PHE A 16 -6.10 -12.10 -26.84
CA PHE A 16 -6.11 -13.46 -26.28
C PHE A 16 -6.20 -13.47 -24.74
N ASN A 17 -6.64 -14.60 -24.18
CA ASN A 17 -6.81 -14.81 -22.74
C ASN A 17 -5.50 -14.59 -21.93
N VAL A 18 -5.64 -14.18 -20.67
CA VAL A 18 -4.60 -13.83 -19.67
C VAL A 18 -3.42 -14.82 -19.62
N THR A 19 -3.67 -16.11 -19.81
CA THR A 19 -2.60 -17.15 -19.82
C THR A 19 -1.61 -16.99 -20.97
N ILE A 20 -2.05 -16.48 -22.12
CA ILE A 20 -1.19 -16.22 -23.29
C ILE A 20 -0.39 -14.93 -23.04
N LEU A 21 -1.02 -13.89 -22.49
CA LEU A 21 -0.36 -12.62 -22.15
C LEU A 21 0.76 -12.80 -21.11
N ALA A 22 0.55 -13.68 -20.13
CA ALA A 22 1.58 -14.01 -19.14
C ALA A 22 2.86 -14.59 -19.75
N ARG A 23 2.77 -15.34 -20.86
CA ARG A 23 3.96 -15.87 -21.56
C ARG A 23 4.76 -14.80 -22.30
N TYR A 24 4.14 -13.66 -22.56
CA TYR A 24 4.76 -12.54 -23.27
C TYR A 24 4.93 -11.31 -22.36
N SER A 25 4.82 -11.47 -21.03
CA SER A 25 4.83 -10.36 -20.05
C SER A 25 6.00 -9.40 -20.26
N ASP A 26 7.19 -9.96 -20.47
CA ASP A 26 8.42 -9.18 -20.56
C ASP A 26 8.51 -8.45 -21.92
N LYS A 27 7.91 -9.01 -22.98
CA LYS A 27 7.80 -8.36 -24.31
C LYS A 27 6.67 -7.34 -24.37
N LEU A 28 5.58 -7.57 -23.64
CA LEU A 28 4.49 -6.62 -23.48
C LEU A 28 5.03 -5.40 -22.73
N ALA A 29 5.64 -5.58 -21.56
CA ALA A 29 6.20 -4.49 -20.75
C ALA A 29 7.22 -3.61 -21.50
N SER A 30 7.96 -4.17 -22.46
CA SER A 30 8.92 -3.44 -23.29
C SER A 30 8.33 -2.86 -24.59
N SER A 31 7.02 -3.02 -24.85
CA SER A 31 6.41 -2.60 -26.12
C SER A 31 6.05 -1.11 -26.15
N PRO A 32 6.44 -0.36 -27.19
CA PRO A 32 6.10 1.06 -27.32
C PRO A 32 4.60 1.32 -27.55
N TYR A 33 3.80 0.29 -27.87
CA TYR A 33 2.36 0.42 -28.17
C TYR A 33 1.44 0.27 -26.95
N ILE A 34 1.95 -0.18 -25.79
CA ILE A 34 1.20 -0.14 -24.52
C ILE A 34 0.81 1.29 -24.16
N PHE A 35 1.61 2.27 -24.58
CA PHE A 35 1.56 3.63 -24.08
C PHE A 35 0.53 4.54 -24.75
N VAL A 36 -0.23 4.05 -25.73
CA VAL A 36 -1.02 4.95 -26.59
C VAL A 36 -2.35 5.37 -25.98
N ASN A 37 -2.93 4.63 -25.02
CA ASN A 37 -4.13 5.09 -24.30
C ASN A 37 -4.46 4.19 -23.11
N ASN A 38 -4.66 4.80 -21.92
CA ASN A 38 -5.16 4.13 -20.71
C ASN A 38 -6.48 3.35 -20.96
N LEU A 39 -7.25 3.81 -21.97
CA LEU A 39 -8.45 3.12 -22.45
C LEU A 39 -8.16 1.79 -23.17
N TYR A 40 -7.08 1.68 -23.96
CA TYR A 40 -6.73 0.45 -24.70
C TYR A 40 -6.18 -0.63 -23.77
N ILE A 41 -5.38 -0.26 -22.77
CA ILE A 41 -4.90 -1.20 -21.74
C ILE A 41 -6.09 -1.85 -21.02
N ARG A 42 -7.09 -1.04 -20.62
CA ARG A 42 -8.34 -1.53 -20.00
C ARG A 42 -9.23 -2.33 -20.95
N LEU A 43 -9.21 -2.04 -22.26
CA LEU A 43 -10.11 -2.69 -23.24
C LEU A 43 -9.62 -4.08 -23.65
N VAL A 44 -8.30 -4.30 -23.61
CA VAL A 44 -7.68 -5.45 -24.25
C VAL A 44 -7.22 -6.51 -23.25
N ILE A 45 -6.91 -6.13 -22.01
CA ILE A 45 -6.58 -7.07 -20.94
C ILE A 45 -7.73 -7.04 -19.94
N ASP A 46 -8.29 -8.21 -19.60
CA ASP A 46 -9.30 -8.35 -18.55
C ASP A 46 -8.67 -8.07 -17.18
N PHE A 47 -8.53 -6.77 -16.90
CA PHE A 47 -7.95 -6.18 -15.72
C PHE A 47 -9.01 -6.01 -14.64
N ASP A 48 -9.73 -7.09 -14.33
CA ASP A 48 -10.49 -7.11 -13.11
C ASP A 48 -9.52 -7.13 -11.93
N PHE A 49 -9.20 -5.96 -11.37
CA PHE A 49 -8.31 -5.85 -10.21
C PHE A 49 -9.00 -6.19 -8.89
N SER A 50 -10.28 -6.54 -8.90
CA SER A 50 -10.98 -6.89 -7.67
C SER A 50 -10.56 -8.26 -7.13
N THR A 51 -10.56 -8.35 -5.80
CA THR A 51 -10.53 -9.62 -5.06
C THR A 51 -11.92 -9.86 -4.49
N ASP A 52 -12.28 -11.13 -4.23
CA ASP A 52 -13.54 -11.46 -3.55
C ASP A 52 -13.54 -11.06 -2.06
N ALA A 53 -12.38 -10.62 -1.55
CA ALA A 53 -12.22 -10.21 -0.16
C ALA A 53 -12.89 -8.85 0.07
N LYS A 54 -13.68 -8.76 1.15
CA LYS A 54 -14.26 -7.50 1.61
C LYS A 54 -13.29 -6.79 2.57
N PRO A 55 -13.23 -5.45 2.51
CA PRO A 55 -12.47 -4.69 3.50
C PRO A 55 -13.03 -4.94 4.90
N GLN A 56 -12.13 -5.03 5.86
CA GLN A 56 -12.43 -5.13 7.28
C GLN A 56 -11.30 -4.47 8.06
N LYS A 57 -11.52 -4.27 9.36
CA LYS A 57 -10.46 -3.85 10.26
C LYS A 57 -9.28 -4.82 10.20
N GLY A 58 -8.07 -4.30 10.04
CA GLY A 58 -6.85 -5.09 9.84
C GLY A 58 -6.55 -5.48 8.39
N SER A 59 -7.43 -5.15 7.43
CA SER A 59 -7.16 -5.39 6.01
C SER A 59 -6.07 -4.47 5.47
N ILE A 60 -5.41 -4.93 4.42
CA ILE A 60 -4.56 -4.12 3.56
C ILE A 60 -5.31 -3.79 2.28
N LEU A 61 -5.34 -2.52 1.91
CA LEU A 61 -5.78 -2.04 0.60
C LEU A 61 -4.55 -1.75 -0.25
N ILE A 62 -4.52 -2.31 -1.45
CA ILE A 62 -3.46 -2.06 -2.43
C ILE A 62 -4.10 -1.29 -3.57
N SER A 63 -3.59 -0.10 -3.88
CA SER A 63 -4.14 0.66 -4.99
C SER A 63 -3.86 -0.01 -6.32
N GLU A 64 -4.79 0.15 -7.27
CA GLU A 64 -4.54 -0.29 -8.64
C GLU A 64 -3.32 0.45 -9.25
N PRO A 65 -2.54 -0.20 -10.14
CA PRO A 65 -1.31 0.39 -10.69
C PRO A 65 -1.54 1.70 -11.46
N PHE A 66 -2.74 1.90 -11.99
CA PHE A 66 -3.09 3.01 -12.88
C PHE A 66 -3.96 4.07 -12.19
N LEU A 67 -4.07 4.03 -10.86
CA LEU A 67 -4.81 5.03 -10.11
C LEU A 67 -4.18 6.40 -10.37
N ALA A 68 -4.95 7.30 -10.98
CA ALA A 68 -4.51 8.62 -11.41
C ALA A 68 -4.33 9.63 -10.25
N ASP A 69 -4.58 9.19 -9.01
CA ASP A 69 -4.39 9.99 -7.82
C ASP A 69 -2.91 9.94 -7.38
N ASP A 70 -2.22 11.08 -7.48
CA ASP A 70 -0.80 11.21 -7.08
C ASP A 70 -0.56 10.81 -5.61
N TYR A 71 -1.54 11.03 -4.73
CA TYR A 71 -1.45 10.69 -3.31
C TYR A 71 -1.55 9.19 -3.07
N PHE A 72 -2.30 8.45 -3.90
CA PHE A 72 -2.57 7.03 -3.68
C PHE A 72 -2.00 6.09 -4.74
N SER A 73 -1.36 6.62 -5.78
CA SER A 73 -0.66 5.80 -6.78
C SER A 73 0.36 4.87 -6.10
N ARG A 74 0.22 3.57 -6.39
CA ARG A 74 0.97 2.45 -5.80
C ARG A 74 1.06 2.49 -4.27
N SER A 75 0.00 2.93 -3.60
CA SER A 75 -0.08 2.92 -2.15
C SER A 75 -0.51 1.56 -1.60
N VAL A 76 0.00 1.24 -0.43
CA VAL A 76 -0.43 0.11 0.39
C VAL A 76 -0.96 0.69 1.69
N ILE A 77 -2.25 0.56 1.96
CA ILE A 77 -2.91 1.16 3.12
C ILE A 77 -3.30 0.06 4.10
N TYR A 78 -2.97 0.26 5.37
CA TYR A 78 -3.46 -0.59 6.47
C TYR A 78 -4.69 0.01 7.11
N LEU A 79 -5.83 -0.68 7.02
CA LEU A 79 -7.08 -0.26 7.64
C LEU A 79 -7.04 -0.52 9.15
N CYS A 80 -6.96 0.56 9.90
CA CYS A 80 -6.92 0.55 11.36
C CYS A 80 -8.33 0.45 11.96
N ASP A 81 -9.33 0.97 11.26
CA ASP A 81 -10.73 0.74 11.57
C ASP A 81 -11.57 0.75 10.29
N HIS A 82 -12.68 0.02 10.34
CA HIS A 82 -13.65 -0.09 9.26
C HIS A 82 -15.00 -0.46 9.86
N ASN A 83 -15.97 0.46 9.78
CA ASN A 83 -17.31 0.28 10.29
C ASN A 83 -18.33 1.04 9.42
N GLU A 84 -19.61 0.97 9.78
CA GLU A 84 -20.70 1.60 9.01
C GLU A 84 -20.56 3.13 8.89
N ASN A 85 -19.90 3.79 9.84
CA ASN A 85 -19.73 5.24 9.82
C ASN A 85 -18.53 5.70 8.97
N GLY A 86 -17.71 4.77 8.49
CA GLY A 86 -16.51 5.08 7.71
C GLY A 86 -15.33 4.17 8.02
N SER A 87 -14.20 4.50 7.39
CA SER A 87 -12.95 3.75 7.53
C SER A 87 -11.79 4.70 7.75
N PHE A 88 -10.75 4.22 8.44
CA PHE A 88 -9.48 4.95 8.47
C PHE A 88 -8.29 4.00 8.46
N GLY A 89 -7.18 4.48 7.91
CA GLY A 89 -5.96 3.71 7.80
C GLY A 89 -4.73 4.56 7.50
N PHE A 90 -3.60 3.88 7.39
CA PHE A 90 -2.31 4.51 7.11
C PHE A 90 -1.65 3.92 5.87
N VAL A 91 -1.15 4.78 4.99
CA VAL A 91 -0.26 4.38 3.90
C VAL A 91 1.08 3.90 4.50
N LEU A 92 1.46 2.66 4.16
CA LEU A 92 2.62 1.94 4.68
C LEU A 92 3.87 2.07 3.81
N ASN A 93 3.81 2.64 2.63
CA ASN A 93 4.92 2.57 1.68
C ASN A 93 5.32 3.92 1.07
N LYS A 94 4.94 5.01 1.74
CA LYS A 94 5.38 6.37 1.41
C LYS A 94 6.09 6.94 2.63
N TYR A 95 7.40 7.08 2.58
CA TYR A 95 8.23 7.57 3.69
C TYR A 95 8.61 9.02 3.49
N VAL A 96 8.81 9.76 4.59
CA VAL A 96 9.40 11.11 4.56
C VAL A 96 10.87 11.06 4.92
N GLU A 97 11.67 11.94 4.31
CA GLU A 97 13.08 12.14 4.64
C GLU A 97 13.23 13.04 5.88
N THR A 98 12.52 12.72 6.97
CA THR A 98 12.58 13.50 8.20
C THR A 98 12.81 12.56 9.38
N SER A 99 13.81 12.89 10.20
CA SER A 99 14.09 12.20 11.45
C SER A 99 13.15 12.71 12.54
N LEU A 100 12.43 11.80 13.23
CA LEU A 100 11.62 12.17 14.40
C LEU A 100 12.45 12.77 15.52
N THR A 101 13.72 12.37 15.62
CA THR A 101 14.65 12.85 16.65
C THR A 101 14.81 14.37 16.60
N ASP A 102 14.68 14.98 15.42
CA ASP A 102 14.83 16.42 15.23
C ASP A 102 13.52 17.18 15.56
N SER A 103 12.39 16.48 15.61
CA SER A 103 11.06 17.07 15.75
C SER A 103 10.47 16.94 17.16
N ILE A 104 10.94 15.98 17.97
CA ILE A 104 10.37 15.68 19.30
C ILE A 104 11.44 15.76 20.39
N GLU A 105 11.28 16.72 21.30
CA GLU A 105 12.23 16.93 22.38
C GLU A 105 12.30 15.73 23.35
N GLY A 106 13.52 15.29 23.66
CA GLY A 106 13.77 14.16 24.56
C GLY A 106 13.44 12.78 23.98
N PHE A 107 13.15 12.69 22.67
CA PHE A 107 13.00 11.40 22.00
C PHE A 107 14.37 10.68 21.92
N PRO A 108 14.44 9.35 22.11
CA PRO A 108 15.71 8.65 22.06
C PRO A 108 16.35 8.79 20.68
N THR A 109 17.68 8.79 20.62
CA THR A 109 18.46 8.84 19.37
C THR A 109 18.39 7.48 18.65
N ILE A 110 17.19 7.14 18.21
CA ILE A 110 16.86 5.93 17.47
C ILE A 110 16.31 6.41 16.13
N ASP A 111 16.83 5.84 15.05
CA ASP A 111 16.37 6.16 13.71
C ASP A 111 15.01 5.51 13.47
N PHE A 112 13.97 6.34 13.39
CA PHE A 112 12.61 5.91 13.09
C PHE A 112 12.22 6.44 11.72
N LYS A 113 11.85 5.54 10.82
CA LYS A 113 11.20 5.92 9.56
C LYS A 113 9.77 6.35 9.84
N VAL A 114 9.39 7.49 9.26
CA VAL A 114 8.04 8.03 9.32
C VAL A 114 7.40 7.88 7.96
N SER A 115 6.19 7.35 7.93
CA SER A 115 5.39 7.27 6.72
C SER A 115 4.43 8.48 6.60
N LEU A 116 4.14 8.94 5.39
CA LEU A 116 2.97 9.78 5.14
C LEU A 116 1.75 8.86 5.22
N GLY A 117 0.97 8.97 6.27
CA GLY A 117 -0.16 8.06 6.53
C GLY A 117 -1.39 8.39 5.70
N GLY A 118 -1.58 9.66 5.33
CA GLY A 118 -2.64 10.11 4.44
C GLY A 118 -2.80 11.63 4.41
N PRO A 119 -3.70 12.17 3.56
CA PRO A 119 -3.82 13.61 3.35
C PRO A 119 -4.58 14.31 4.48
N VAL A 120 -5.22 13.56 5.38
CA VAL A 120 -6.00 14.10 6.48
C VAL A 120 -5.10 14.30 7.69
N ASP A 121 -5.25 15.45 8.35
CA ASP A 121 -4.59 15.78 9.61
C ASP A 121 -3.05 15.64 9.58
N THR A 122 -2.43 16.13 8.52
CA THR A 122 -0.98 16.06 8.27
C THR A 122 -0.12 16.91 9.23
N SER A 123 -0.75 17.60 10.19
CA SER A 123 -0.06 18.32 11.26
C SER A 123 0.20 17.46 12.50
N ASN A 124 -0.41 16.27 12.57
CA ASN A 124 -0.31 15.37 13.73
C ASN A 124 0.47 14.10 13.41
N LEU A 125 1.15 13.60 14.44
CA LEU A 125 1.88 12.34 14.42
C LEU A 125 1.02 11.23 15.02
N TYR A 126 0.90 10.15 14.28
CA TYR A 126 0.22 8.93 14.65
C TYR A 126 1.22 7.78 14.76
N TYR A 127 0.89 6.74 15.52
CA TYR A 127 1.70 5.55 15.59
C TYR A 127 0.87 4.30 15.84
N ILE A 128 1.34 3.20 15.27
CA ILE A 128 0.89 1.84 15.61
C ILE A 128 2.01 1.12 16.34
N HIS A 129 1.65 0.23 17.25
CA HIS A 129 2.61 -0.53 18.04
C HIS A 129 2.10 -1.93 18.40
N SER A 130 3.00 -2.78 18.89
CA SER A 130 2.69 -4.15 19.35
C SER A 130 2.92 -4.35 20.86
N PHE A 131 2.90 -3.27 21.64
CA PHE A 131 3.06 -3.31 23.10
C PHE A 131 1.83 -3.80 23.87
N GLY A 132 0.71 -4.04 23.19
CA GLY A 132 -0.51 -4.47 23.83
C GLY A 132 -1.08 -3.42 24.77
N GLU A 133 -1.73 -3.90 25.82
CA GLU A 133 -2.28 -3.09 26.92
C GLU A 133 -1.19 -2.47 27.82
N SER A 134 0.09 -2.59 27.47
CA SER A 134 1.18 -1.92 28.21
C SER A 134 1.15 -0.40 28.05
N LEU A 135 0.41 0.11 27.06
CA LEU A 135 0.12 1.54 26.91
C LEU A 135 -1.33 1.80 27.29
N GLU A 136 -1.55 2.70 28.25
CA GLU A 136 -2.90 3.14 28.58
C GLU A 136 -3.53 3.89 27.38
N ASN A 137 -4.84 3.75 27.20
CA ASN A 137 -5.62 4.37 26.12
C ASN A 137 -5.24 3.94 24.69
N ALA A 138 -4.51 2.84 24.53
CA ALA A 138 -4.25 2.25 23.22
C ALA A 138 -5.49 1.51 22.69
N TYR A 139 -5.80 1.66 21.41
CA TYR A 139 -6.95 1.02 20.78
C TYR A 139 -6.51 -0.20 19.98
N PRO A 140 -7.10 -1.40 20.19
CA PRO A 140 -6.72 -2.59 19.44
C PRO A 140 -7.18 -2.50 17.98
N ILE A 141 -6.31 -2.97 17.06
CA ILE A 141 -6.63 -3.12 15.64
C ILE A 141 -6.88 -4.59 15.30
N ASP A 142 -5.83 -5.33 14.96
CA ASP A 142 -5.82 -6.75 14.58
C ASP A 142 -4.42 -7.32 14.84
N GLN A 143 -4.30 -8.64 15.01
CA GLN A 143 -3.01 -9.36 15.13
C GLN A 143 -2.04 -8.80 16.20
N GLY A 144 -2.59 -8.32 17.31
CA GLY A 144 -1.80 -7.74 18.41
C GLY A 144 -1.21 -6.36 18.11
N LEU A 145 -1.68 -5.70 17.04
CA LEU A 145 -1.39 -4.31 16.75
C LEU A 145 -2.41 -3.39 17.41
N TYR A 146 -1.92 -2.26 17.88
CA TYR A 146 -2.66 -1.23 18.57
C TYR A 146 -2.31 0.13 17.98
N ILE A 147 -3.23 1.09 18.05
CA ILE A 147 -3.02 2.47 17.65
C ILE A 147 -3.09 3.40 18.86
N GLY A 148 -2.20 4.38 18.88
CA GLY A 148 -2.14 5.40 19.91
C GLY A 148 -1.73 4.83 21.27
N GLY A 149 -2.32 5.40 22.32
CA GLY A 149 -1.89 5.19 23.70
C GLY A 149 -1.12 6.39 24.26
N ASP A 150 -0.71 6.31 25.52
CA ASP A 150 0.11 7.34 26.15
C ASP A 150 1.50 7.40 25.49
N PHE A 151 1.80 8.58 24.91
CA PHE A 151 3.03 8.80 24.17
C PHE A 151 4.28 8.76 25.06
N GLU A 152 4.18 9.22 26.31
CA GLU A 152 5.31 9.21 27.24
C GLU A 152 5.62 7.79 27.73
N ASP A 153 4.60 6.96 27.92
CA ASP A 153 4.78 5.54 28.22
C ASP A 153 5.46 4.81 27.04
N MET A 154 4.99 5.05 25.82
CA MET A 154 5.60 4.51 24.60
C MET A 154 7.08 4.90 24.51
N LYS A 155 7.37 6.20 24.66
CA LYS A 155 8.72 6.78 24.67
C LYS A 155 9.59 6.16 25.76
N SER A 156 9.04 5.95 26.95
CA SER A 156 9.71 5.31 28.09
C SER A 156 10.11 3.86 27.78
N ILE A 157 9.22 3.09 27.13
CA ILE A 157 9.49 1.70 26.73
C ILE A 157 10.63 1.63 25.71
N VAL A 158 10.55 2.41 24.63
CA VAL A 158 11.56 2.38 23.56
C VAL A 158 12.91 2.91 24.04
N THR A 159 12.92 3.86 24.98
CA THR A 159 14.16 4.39 25.59
C THR A 159 14.83 3.36 26.49
N LYS A 160 14.06 2.62 27.31
CA LYS A 160 14.59 1.60 28.21
C LYS A 160 15.05 0.33 27.47
N ILE A 161 14.37 -0.02 26.38
CA ILE A 161 14.64 -1.22 25.60
C ILE A 161 14.74 -0.84 24.12
N PRO A 162 15.91 -0.36 23.65
CA PRO A 162 16.08 0.12 22.27
C PRO A 162 15.67 -0.88 21.19
N GLY A 163 15.78 -2.19 21.46
CA GLY A 163 15.34 -3.25 20.53
C GLY A 163 13.83 -3.23 20.22
N LYS A 164 13.02 -2.63 21.11
CA LYS A 164 11.57 -2.47 20.93
C LYS A 164 11.19 -1.33 19.99
N ALA A 165 12.13 -0.54 19.51
CA ALA A 165 11.84 0.48 18.50
C ALA A 165 11.17 -0.10 17.24
N LYS A 166 11.53 -1.32 16.84
CA LYS A 166 10.93 -2.02 15.69
C LYS A 166 9.48 -2.47 15.92
N GLU A 167 9.00 -2.41 17.16
CA GLU A 167 7.63 -2.73 17.54
C GLU A 167 6.71 -1.51 17.48
N VAL A 168 7.22 -0.35 17.02
CA VAL A 168 6.47 0.90 16.81
C VAL A 168 6.73 1.42 15.40
N ARG A 169 5.68 1.96 14.78
CA ARG A 169 5.76 2.57 13.46
C ARG A 169 4.98 3.88 13.44
N PHE A 170 5.58 4.92 12.86
CA PHE A 170 5.08 6.29 12.90
C PHE A 170 4.53 6.77 11.56
N PHE A 171 3.51 7.64 11.63
CA PHE A 171 2.80 8.18 10.49
C PHE A 171 2.47 9.67 10.68
N ILE A 172 2.57 10.45 9.61
CA ILE A 172 2.05 11.82 9.56
C ILE A 172 0.72 11.82 8.81
N GLY A 173 -0.34 12.28 9.47
CA GLY A 173 -1.69 12.21 8.94
C GLY A 173 -2.21 10.79 8.72
N TYR A 174 -3.42 10.68 8.20
CA TYR A 174 -4.10 9.41 7.92
C TYR A 174 -4.98 9.49 6.68
N SER A 175 -5.34 8.33 6.16
CA SER A 175 -6.32 8.16 5.09
C SER A 175 -7.66 7.83 5.70
N GLY A 176 -8.66 8.66 5.44
CA GLY A 176 -10.02 8.49 5.92
C GLY A 176 -10.99 8.33 4.76
N TRP A 177 -12.01 7.51 4.98
CA TRP A 177 -13.17 7.36 4.11
C TRP A 177 -14.42 7.67 4.91
N GLU A 178 -15.27 8.51 4.35
CA GLU A 178 -16.62 8.73 4.88
C GLU A 178 -17.49 7.48 4.69
N GLU A 179 -18.66 7.46 5.34
CA GLU A 179 -19.66 6.41 5.20
C GLU A 179 -19.95 6.09 3.72
N GLY A 180 -19.77 4.82 3.33
CA GLY A 180 -20.06 4.34 1.98
C GLY A 180 -19.02 4.71 0.92
N GLN A 181 -18.04 5.56 1.23
CA GLN A 181 -17.04 6.02 0.26
C GLN A 181 -16.11 4.88 -0.15
N LEU A 182 -15.59 4.12 0.82
CA LEU A 182 -14.71 2.98 0.52
C LEU A 182 -15.45 1.93 -0.32
N GLU A 183 -16.71 1.65 -0.02
CA GLU A 183 -17.54 0.72 -0.78
C GLU A 183 -17.80 1.19 -2.21
N ALA A 184 -17.91 2.51 -2.43
CA ALA A 184 -18.01 3.08 -3.77
C ALA A 184 -16.70 2.87 -4.54
N GLU A 185 -15.55 3.17 -3.93
CA GLU A 185 -14.22 2.97 -4.53
C GLU A 185 -13.93 1.48 -4.81
N MET A 186 -14.41 0.57 -3.95
CA MET A 186 -14.35 -0.88 -4.19
C MET A 186 -15.15 -1.29 -5.44
N LYS A 187 -16.33 -0.69 -5.68
CA LYS A 187 -17.13 -0.95 -6.89
C LYS A 187 -16.45 -0.42 -8.16
N GLU A 188 -15.68 0.66 -8.02
CA GLU A 188 -14.87 1.22 -9.10
C GLU A 188 -13.56 0.45 -9.32
N LYS A 189 -13.28 -0.57 -8.50
CA LYS A 189 -12.08 -1.42 -8.55
C LYS A 189 -10.77 -0.66 -8.30
N SER A 190 -10.85 0.44 -7.54
CA SER A 190 -9.69 1.26 -7.18
C SER A 190 -8.74 0.55 -6.20
N TRP A 191 -9.25 -0.44 -5.47
CA TRP A 191 -8.52 -1.15 -4.42
C TRP A 191 -8.59 -2.67 -4.58
N ILE A 192 -7.46 -3.31 -4.35
CA ILE A 192 -7.31 -4.74 -4.09
C ILE A 192 -7.30 -4.93 -2.57
N VAL A 193 -8.12 -5.84 -2.05
CA VAL A 193 -8.18 -6.14 -0.61
C VAL A 193 -7.40 -7.41 -0.30
N LEU A 194 -6.49 -7.33 0.66
CA LEU A 194 -5.81 -8.46 1.29
C LEU A 194 -6.15 -8.54 2.78
N ASN A 195 -6.66 -9.70 3.20
CA ASN A 195 -6.98 -10.00 4.60
C ASN A 195 -5.91 -10.93 5.20
N ASN A 196 -5.76 -10.91 6.52
CA ASN A 196 -4.84 -11.76 7.27
C ASN A 196 -3.35 -11.57 6.89
N VAL A 197 -2.96 -10.35 6.52
CA VAL A 197 -1.55 -10.01 6.28
C VAL A 197 -0.83 -9.98 7.63
N PRO A 198 0.29 -10.72 7.81
CA PRO A 198 1.00 -10.77 9.08
C PRO A 198 1.45 -9.40 9.59
N SER A 199 1.32 -9.15 10.88
CA SER A 199 1.81 -7.92 11.53
C SER A 199 3.29 -7.64 11.27
N SER A 200 4.11 -8.68 11.07
CA SER A 200 5.52 -8.52 10.68
C SER A 200 5.72 -7.86 9.32
N VAL A 201 4.78 -7.98 8.38
CA VAL A 201 4.80 -7.28 7.10
C VAL A 201 4.35 -5.83 7.29
N ILE A 202 3.32 -5.60 8.10
CA ILE A 202 2.77 -4.27 8.39
C ILE A 202 3.78 -3.39 9.14
N MET A 203 4.50 -3.97 10.10
CA MET A 203 5.50 -3.27 10.92
C MET A 203 6.86 -3.13 10.23
N ASN A 204 7.08 -3.77 9.08
CA ASN A 204 8.37 -3.71 8.39
C ASN A 204 8.54 -2.38 7.63
N THR A 205 9.45 -1.54 8.11
CA THR A 205 9.81 -0.25 7.49
C THR A 205 11.02 -0.32 6.57
N GLU A 206 11.73 -1.46 6.54
CA GLU A 206 12.92 -1.65 5.70
C GLU A 206 12.60 -2.13 4.29
N GLN A 207 11.34 -2.48 4.04
CA GLN A 207 10.89 -2.94 2.75
C GLN A 207 10.62 -1.75 1.82
N GLU A 208 11.54 -1.51 0.89
CA GLU A 208 11.45 -0.42 -0.08
C GLU A 208 10.25 -0.58 -1.04
N SER A 209 9.86 -1.82 -1.34
CA SER A 209 8.91 -2.14 -2.41
C SER A 209 7.76 -3.02 -1.93
N LEU A 210 7.08 -2.59 -0.85
CA LEU A 210 5.97 -3.33 -0.23
C LEU A 210 4.83 -3.62 -1.22
N TRP A 211 4.48 -2.64 -2.05
CA TRP A 211 3.44 -2.80 -3.08
C TRP A 211 3.79 -3.95 -4.05
N ASN A 212 5.01 -3.94 -4.61
CA ASN A 212 5.43 -4.97 -5.56
C ASN A 212 5.51 -6.36 -4.92
N ASP A 213 6.03 -6.47 -3.70
CA ASP A 213 6.11 -7.76 -2.99
C ASP A 213 4.72 -8.35 -2.74
N LEU A 214 3.75 -7.53 -2.28
CA LEU A 214 2.38 -8.00 -2.09
C LEU A 214 1.75 -8.44 -3.41
N MET A 215 1.94 -7.66 -4.48
CA MET A 215 1.44 -8.00 -5.81
C MET A 215 2.06 -9.29 -6.37
N GLN A 216 3.36 -9.52 -6.14
CA GLN A 216 4.04 -10.76 -6.53
C GLN A 216 3.51 -11.96 -5.73
N ARG A 217 3.30 -11.82 -4.41
CA ARG A 217 2.77 -12.88 -3.56
C ARG A 217 1.35 -13.31 -3.95
N MET A 218 0.54 -12.39 -4.47
CA MET A 218 -0.78 -12.71 -5.00
C MET A 218 -0.72 -13.58 -6.26
N GLY A 219 0.38 -13.52 -7.01
CA GLY A 219 0.63 -14.36 -8.18
C GLY A 219 -0.30 -14.07 -9.37
N GLY A 220 -0.11 -14.83 -10.46
CA GLY A 220 -0.99 -14.79 -11.63
C GLY A 220 -1.01 -13.40 -12.29
N LYS A 221 -2.21 -12.81 -12.41
CA LYS A 221 -2.37 -11.47 -13.02
C LYS A 221 -1.69 -10.36 -12.22
N PHE A 222 -1.65 -10.46 -10.89
CA PHE A 222 -1.06 -9.44 -10.02
C PHE A 222 0.47 -9.42 -10.10
N GLU A 223 1.10 -10.58 -10.27
CA GLU A 223 2.55 -10.67 -10.50
C GLU A 223 2.94 -10.00 -11.82
N LEU A 224 2.17 -10.25 -12.88
CA LEU A 224 2.36 -9.57 -14.18
C LEU A 224 2.27 -8.05 -14.02
N MET A 225 1.31 -7.57 -13.25
CA MET A 225 1.10 -6.14 -12.98
C MET A 225 2.25 -5.49 -12.23
N SER A 226 2.91 -6.21 -11.33
CA SER A 226 4.06 -5.67 -10.57
C SER A 226 5.22 -5.22 -11.47
N LYS A 227 5.28 -5.75 -12.71
CA LYS A 227 6.33 -5.46 -13.68
C LYS A 227 6.06 -4.24 -14.56
N PHE A 228 4.87 -3.64 -14.52
CA PHE A 228 4.57 -2.47 -15.36
C PHE A 228 5.29 -1.21 -14.83
N PRO A 229 5.81 -0.32 -15.69
CA PRO A 229 6.43 0.93 -15.27
C PRO A 229 5.40 1.90 -14.66
N VAL A 230 5.86 2.84 -13.82
CA VAL A 230 5.02 3.85 -13.16
C VAL A 230 4.54 4.89 -14.18
N ASN A 231 5.44 5.36 -15.05
CA ASN A 231 5.11 6.27 -16.13
C ASN A 231 5.23 5.59 -17.49
N PRO A 232 4.32 5.92 -18.42
CA PRO A 232 4.39 5.54 -19.83
C PRO A 232 5.70 5.89 -20.56
N SER A 233 6.49 6.80 -20.00
CA SER A 233 7.61 7.45 -20.67
C SER A 233 8.98 7.00 -20.17
N ASP A 234 9.06 6.17 -19.12
CA ASP A 234 10.31 5.84 -18.40
C ASP A 234 11.05 4.61 -18.99
N ASN A 235 10.93 4.35 -20.30
CA ASN A 235 11.67 3.29 -21.00
C ASN A 235 13.01 3.76 -21.57
#